data_AF-A0AA38NXP9-F1
#
_entry.id   AF-A0AA38NXP9-F1
#
_cell.length_a   1.000
_cell.length_b   1.000
_cell.length_c   1.000
_cell.angle_alpha   90.00
_cell.angle_beta   90.00
_cell.angle_gamma   90.00
#
_symmetry.space_group_name_H-M   'P 1'
#
loop_
_entity.id
_entity.type
_entity.pdbx_description
1 polymer ?
#
loop_
_entity_poly.entity_id
_entity_poly.type
_entity_poly.pdbx_seq_one_letter_code
_entity_poly.pdbx_strand_id
1 'polypeptide(L)'
;FDNAGRPFAVSWWFWNRKPVTRVPPDDVFGKVSDFSAEWWKWWSIINPTWRERDITTGHLVINESDDGDWSKLIRPGQCGILTVLLCLFWWRQHLTAPSQDWISALQDVLWVINELRQATK
;
A
#
# COMPACT_ATOMS: atom_id res chain seq x y z
N PHE A 1 2.40 4.92 11.80
CA PHE A 1 2.03 5.11 10.39
C PHE A 1 0.96 6.19 10.33
N ASP A 2 1.08 7.12 9.39
CA ASP A 2 0.10 8.20 9.24
C ASP A 2 -1.30 7.60 8.96
N ASN A 3 -2.33 8.17 9.57
CA ASN A 3 -3.73 7.80 9.36
C ASN A 3 -4.32 8.53 8.14
N ALA A 4 -3.66 9.58 7.65
CA ALA A 4 -4.11 10.36 6.51
C ALA A 4 -4.24 9.48 5.25
N GLY A 5 -5.45 9.42 4.70
CA GLY A 5 -5.75 8.69 3.47
C GLY A 5 -5.84 7.16 3.60
N ARG A 6 -5.56 6.59 4.79
CA ARG A 6 -5.58 5.13 4.98
C ARG A 6 -6.97 4.54 4.68
N PRO A 7 -7.08 3.48 3.86
CA PRO A 7 -8.36 2.87 3.55
C PRO A 7 -9.14 2.45 4.80
N PHE A 8 -10.45 2.71 4.81
CA PHE A 8 -11.30 2.42 5.98
C PHE A 8 -11.26 0.94 6.38
N ALA A 9 -11.13 0.03 5.41
CA ALA A 9 -10.95 -1.40 5.62
C ALA A 9 -9.82 -1.73 6.63
N VAL A 10 -8.76 -0.91 6.70
CA VAL A 10 -7.67 -1.09 7.67
C VAL A 10 -8.13 -0.78 9.08
N SER A 11 -8.94 0.26 9.27
CA SER A 11 -9.51 0.61 10.57
C SER A 11 -10.48 -0.48 11.04
N TRP A 12 -11.33 -0.99 10.14
CA TRP A 12 -12.17 -2.15 10.43
C TRP A 12 -11.35 -3.37 10.84
N TRP A 13 -10.29 -3.71 10.10
CA TRP A 13 -9.42 -4.85 10.40
C TRP A 13 -8.75 -4.70 11.78
N PHE A 14 -8.29 -3.48 12.11
CA PHE A 14 -7.73 -3.17 13.41
C PHE A 14 -8.74 -3.39 14.54
N TRP A 15 -9.96 -2.88 14.40
CA TRP A 15 -11.04 -3.06 15.38
C TRP A 15 -11.47 -4.51 15.52
N ASN A 16 -11.31 -5.31 14.47
CA ASN A 16 -11.66 -6.73 14.44
C ASN A 16 -10.54 -7.66 14.94
N ARG A 17 -9.59 -7.16 15.76
CA ARG A 17 -8.46 -7.92 16.32
C ARG A 17 -7.42 -8.40 15.29
N LYS A 18 -7.31 -7.72 14.15
CA LYS A 18 -6.25 -7.91 13.15
C LYS A 18 -6.11 -9.33 12.56
N PRO A 19 -7.20 -10.03 12.17
CA PRO A 19 -7.11 -11.34 11.54
C PRO A 19 -6.42 -11.26 10.17
N VAL A 20 -5.43 -12.12 9.91
CA VAL A 20 -4.69 -12.13 8.62
C VAL A 20 -5.52 -12.76 7.50
N THR A 21 -6.36 -13.74 7.83
CA THR A 21 -7.14 -14.52 6.86
C THR A 21 -8.51 -13.92 6.53
N ARG A 22 -8.96 -12.91 7.30
CA ARG A 22 -10.29 -12.33 7.12
C ARG A 22 -10.23 -11.20 6.11
N VAL A 23 -11.02 -11.33 5.05
CA VAL A 23 -11.23 -10.27 4.06
C VAL A 23 -12.35 -9.35 4.57
N PRO A 24 -12.23 -8.02 4.41
CA PRO A 24 -13.32 -7.09 4.69
C PRO A 24 -14.56 -7.43 3.83
N PRO A 25 -15.76 -7.46 4.41
CA PRO A 25 -16.99 -7.64 3.63
C PRO A 25 -17.24 -6.46 2.69
N ASP A 26 -18.08 -6.66 1.67
CA ASP A 26 -18.29 -5.70 0.57
C ASP A 26 -18.74 -4.31 1.04
N ASP A 27 -19.54 -4.25 2.11
CA ASP A 27 -20.00 -2.99 2.73
C ASP A 27 -18.88 -2.19 3.41
N VAL A 28 -17.84 -2.89 3.87
CA VAL A 28 -16.64 -2.29 4.47
C VAL A 28 -15.58 -1.98 3.41
N PHE A 29 -15.44 -2.84 2.40
CA PHE A 29 -14.46 -2.67 1.33
C PHE A 29 -14.88 -1.57 0.35
N GLY A 30 -16.18 -1.48 0.04
CA GLY A 30 -16.72 -0.54 -0.92
C GLY A 30 -16.46 -0.96 -2.37
N LYS A 31 -16.51 0.00 -3.30
CA LYS A 31 -16.17 -0.27 -4.71
C LYS A 31 -14.66 -0.39 -4.86
N VAL A 32 -14.23 -1.30 -5.72
CA VAL A 32 -12.82 -1.50 -6.05
C VAL A 32 -12.13 -0.21 -6.51
N SER A 33 -12.82 0.62 -7.30
CA SER A 33 -12.30 1.91 -7.77
C SER A 33 -12.01 2.89 -6.64
N ASP A 34 -12.87 2.90 -5.62
CA ASP A 34 -12.77 3.84 -4.51
C ASP A 34 -11.65 3.36 -3.58
N PHE A 35 -11.60 2.05 -3.31
CA PHE A 35 -10.52 1.43 -2.54
C PHE A 35 -9.16 1.64 -3.20
N SER A 36 -9.02 1.45 -4.52
CA SER A 36 -7.74 1.60 -5.20
C SER A 36 -7.24 3.05 -5.14
N ALA A 37 -8.13 4.02 -5.33
CA ALA A 37 -7.80 5.43 -5.20
C ALA A 37 -7.37 5.81 -3.76
N GLU A 38 -8.08 5.33 -2.74
CA GLU A 38 -7.69 5.51 -1.33
C GLU A 38 -6.34 4.87 -1.04
N TRP A 39 -6.12 3.65 -1.55
CA TRP A 39 -4.89 2.93 -1.35
C TRP A 39 -3.70 3.66 -1.98
N TRP A 40 -3.80 4.13 -3.23
CA TRP A 40 -2.74 4.87 -3.90
C TRP A 40 -2.43 6.19 -3.20
N LYS A 41 -3.47 6.90 -2.75
CA LYS A 41 -3.31 8.12 -1.94
C LYS A 41 -2.57 7.83 -0.64
N TRP A 42 -2.94 6.78 0.08
CA TRP A 42 -2.28 6.38 1.31
C TRP A 42 -0.84 5.94 1.09
N TRP A 43 -0.62 5.04 0.13
CA TRP A 43 0.70 4.51 -0.24
C TRP A 43 1.64 5.66 -0.63
N SER A 44 1.12 6.61 -1.40
CA SER A 44 1.77 7.87 -1.72
C SER A 44 2.20 8.66 -0.49
N ILE A 45 1.32 8.86 0.49
CA ILE A 45 1.62 9.66 1.70
C ILE A 45 2.70 9.01 2.56
N ILE A 46 2.67 7.68 2.70
CA ILE A 46 3.60 6.99 3.60
C ILE A 46 5.00 6.79 2.99
N ASN A 47 5.12 6.89 1.67
CA ASN A 47 6.40 6.82 0.98
C ASN A 47 7.19 8.14 1.09
N PRO A 48 8.53 8.09 0.92
CA PRO A 48 9.35 9.29 0.91
C PRO A 48 8.95 10.28 -0.19
N THR A 49 9.14 11.57 0.08
CA THR A 49 8.77 12.67 -0.83
C THR A 49 9.71 12.80 -2.02
N TRP A 50 10.91 12.23 -1.95
CA TRP A 50 11.87 12.21 -3.04
C TRP A 50 11.49 11.22 -4.14
N ARG A 51 10.58 10.27 -3.87
CA ARG A 51 10.13 9.29 -4.86
C ARG A 51 9.37 9.95 -5.99
N GLU A 52 9.67 9.54 -7.21
CA GLU A 52 8.98 10.01 -8.41
C GLU A 52 7.49 9.64 -8.41
N ARG A 53 6.69 10.55 -8.96
CA ARG A 53 5.24 10.40 -9.08
C ARG A 53 4.81 10.69 -10.50
N ASP A 54 3.92 9.86 -11.02
CA ASP A 54 3.28 10.10 -12.30
C ASP A 54 2.46 11.40 -12.22
N ILE A 55 2.67 12.28 -13.20
CA ILE A 55 2.07 13.63 -13.21
C ILE A 55 0.55 13.58 -13.37
N THR A 56 0.03 12.54 -14.02
CA THR A 56 -1.40 12.42 -14.36
C THR A 56 -2.19 11.82 -13.21
N THR A 57 -1.64 10.79 -12.57
CA THR A 57 -2.32 9.96 -11.57
C THR A 57 -1.86 10.28 -10.14
N GLY A 58 -0.68 10.87 -9.97
CA GLY A 58 -0.03 11.07 -8.67
C GLY A 58 0.52 9.79 -8.04
N HIS A 59 0.40 8.64 -8.73
CA HIS A 59 0.89 7.35 -8.27
C HIS A 59 2.41 7.33 -8.22
N LEU A 60 2.97 6.56 -7.31
CA LEU A 60 4.40 6.35 -7.25
C LEU A 60 4.87 5.55 -8.47
N VAL A 61 6.02 5.94 -9.00
CA VAL A 61 6.69 5.27 -10.11
C VAL A 61 7.97 4.64 -9.59
N ILE A 62 8.36 3.52 -10.19
CA ILE A 62 9.64 2.89 -9.94
C ILE A 62 10.70 3.65 -10.73
N ASN A 63 11.67 4.23 -10.02
CA ASN A 63 12.85 4.84 -10.62
C ASN A 63 14.09 4.24 -9.97
N GLU A 64 14.86 3.45 -10.73
CA GLU A 64 16.06 2.77 -10.22
C GLU A 64 17.20 3.72 -9.83
N SER A 65 17.11 4.99 -10.22
CA SER A 65 18.07 6.03 -9.85
C SER A 65 17.76 6.68 -8.50
N ASP A 66 16.62 6.34 -7.90
CA ASP A 66 16.22 6.85 -6.61
C ASP A 66 17.08 6.22 -5.49
N ASP A 67 17.94 7.01 -4.86
CA ASP A 67 18.89 6.58 -3.81
C ASP A 67 18.64 7.24 -2.44
N GLY A 68 17.44 7.79 -2.24
CA GLY A 68 17.12 8.57 -1.05
C GLY A 68 16.96 7.74 0.23
N ASP A 69 16.86 8.43 1.36
CA ASP A 69 16.72 7.79 2.68
C ASP A 69 15.35 7.07 2.82
N TRP A 70 15.42 5.74 2.97
CA TRP A 70 14.29 4.84 3.18
C TRP A 70 13.83 4.72 4.65
N SER A 71 14.51 5.36 5.60
CA SER A 71 14.23 5.29 7.04
C SER A 71 12.77 5.60 7.38
N LYS A 72 12.08 6.44 6.58
CA LYS A 72 10.66 6.76 6.76
C LYS A 72 9.75 5.53 6.72
N LEU A 73 10.12 4.50 5.97
CA LEU A 73 9.40 3.22 5.87
C LEU A 73 9.91 2.19 6.88
N ILE A 74 11.12 2.35 7.43
CA ILE A 74 11.70 1.53 8.51
C ILE A 74 11.16 2.03 9.86
N ARG A 75 9.87 1.79 10.11
CA ARG A 75 9.24 2.12 11.41
C ARG A 75 8.83 0.85 12.15
N PRO A 76 9.63 0.39 13.14
CA PRO A 76 9.23 -0.75 13.97
C PRO A 76 7.96 -0.38 14.76
N GLY A 77 6.85 -1.07 14.52
CA GLY A 77 5.58 -0.79 15.21
C GLY A 77 4.33 -1.42 14.57
N GLN A 78 3.17 -1.18 15.18
CA GLN A 78 1.89 -1.73 14.72
C GLN A 78 1.50 -1.14 13.36
N CYS A 79 1.59 -1.99 12.33
CA CYS A 79 1.01 -1.84 10.98
C CYS A 79 1.88 -1.12 9.93
N GLY A 80 3.10 -1.64 9.72
CA GLY A 80 3.97 -1.27 8.59
C GLY A 80 3.66 -1.97 7.27
N ILE A 81 4.68 -2.39 6.52
CA ILE A 81 4.55 -2.98 5.17
C ILE A 81 3.57 -4.18 5.11
N LEU A 82 3.40 -4.91 6.21
CA LEU A 82 2.40 -5.98 6.33
C LEU A 82 0.97 -5.49 6.05
N THR A 83 0.61 -4.30 6.54
CA THR A 83 -0.73 -3.74 6.32
C THR A 83 -0.93 -3.33 4.87
N VAL A 84 0.14 -2.86 4.20
CA VAL A 84 0.14 -2.58 2.76
C VAL A 84 -0.12 -3.87 1.98
N LEU A 85 0.58 -4.96 2.32
CA LEU A 85 0.40 -6.28 1.71
C LEU A 85 -1.01 -6.85 1.95
N LEU A 86 -1.57 -6.67 3.15
CA LEU A 86 -2.95 -7.07 3.45
C LEU A 86 -3.96 -6.32 2.57
N CYS A 87 -3.79 -5.01 2.39
CA CYS A 87 -4.65 -4.25 1.48
C CYS A 87 -4.56 -4.76 0.04
N LEU A 88 -3.37 -5.06 -0.47
CA LEU A 88 -3.21 -5.65 -1.80
C LEU A 88 -3.88 -7.03 -1.90
N PHE A 89 -3.78 -7.84 -0.85
CA PHE A 89 -4.48 -9.12 -0.78
C PHE A 89 -5.99 -8.94 -0.82
N TRP A 90 -6.57 -8.05 0.00
CA TRP A 90 -8.01 -7.77 -0.02
C TRP A 90 -8.47 -7.25 -1.38
N TRP A 91 -7.73 -6.31 -1.96
CA TRP A 91 -8.03 -5.80 -3.30
C TRP A 91 -8.05 -6.92 -4.34
N ARG A 92 -7.07 -7.84 -4.29
CA ARG A 92 -7.06 -9.00 -5.19
C ARG A 92 -8.29 -9.90 -5.04
N GLN A 93 -8.77 -10.12 -3.80
CA GLN A 93 -9.95 -10.95 -3.54
C GLN A 93 -11.24 -10.34 -4.10
N HIS A 94 -11.29 -9.01 -4.22
CA HIS A 94 -12.42 -8.26 -4.80
C HIS A 94 -12.34 -8.09 -6.33
N LEU A 95 -11.37 -8.74 -6.98
CA LEU A 95 -11.17 -8.71 -8.43
C LEU A 95 -11.44 -10.09 -9.06
N THR A 96 -12.16 -10.13 -10.18
CA THR A 96 -12.34 -11.36 -10.99
C THR A 96 -11.03 -11.79 -11.64
N ALA A 97 -10.21 -10.84 -12.10
CA ALA A 97 -8.86 -11.03 -12.62
C ALA A 97 -7.96 -9.87 -12.17
N PRO A 98 -6.63 -10.07 -12.07
CA PRO A 98 -5.70 -8.99 -11.75
C PRO A 98 -5.86 -7.81 -12.72
N SER A 99 -6.16 -6.62 -12.18
CA SER A 99 -6.19 -5.38 -12.97
C SER A 99 -4.78 -4.83 -13.14
N GLN A 100 -4.57 -4.02 -14.18
CA GLN A 100 -3.28 -3.34 -14.38
C GLN A 100 -2.93 -2.44 -13.19
N ASP A 101 -3.92 -1.77 -12.61
CA ASP A 101 -3.76 -0.91 -11.44
C ASP A 101 -3.26 -1.68 -10.21
N TRP A 102 -3.84 -2.86 -9.96
CA TRP A 102 -3.40 -3.75 -8.88
C TRP A 102 -1.99 -4.32 -9.14
N ILE A 103 -1.68 -4.67 -10.39
CA ILE A 103 -0.34 -5.15 -10.77
C ILE A 103 0.71 -4.06 -10.54
N SER A 104 0.45 -2.83 -10.97
CA SER A 104 1.35 -1.70 -10.75
C SER A 104 1.59 -1.44 -9.26
N ALA A 105 0.53 -1.49 -8.44
CA ALA A 105 0.63 -1.36 -7.00
C ALA A 105 1.49 -2.47 -6.36
N LEU A 106 1.32 -3.72 -6.80
CA LEU A 106 2.11 -4.86 -6.33
C LEU A 106 3.59 -4.74 -6.73
N GLN A 107 3.87 -4.32 -7.96
CA GLN A 107 5.23 -4.13 -8.46
C GLN A 107 5.96 -3.04 -7.67
N ASP A 108 5.28 -1.92 -7.40
CA ASP A 108 5.85 -0.83 -6.61
C ASP A 108 6.21 -1.29 -5.19
N VAL A 109 5.29 -1.99 -4.52
CA VAL A 109 5.52 -2.51 -3.17
C VAL A 109 6.64 -3.54 -3.15
N LEU A 110 6.73 -4.41 -4.17
CA LEU A 110 7.81 -5.38 -4.29
C LEU A 110 9.18 -4.69 -4.45
N TRP A 111 9.25 -3.65 -5.29
CA TRP A 111 10.46 -2.85 -5.46
C TRP A 111 10.89 -2.20 -4.13
N VAL A 112 9.97 -1.53 -3.42
CA VAL A 112 10.25 -0.94 -2.11
C VAL A 112 10.75 -1.97 -1.09
N ILE A 113 10.16 -3.16 -1.05
CA ILE A 113 10.62 -4.24 -0.15
C ILE A 113 12.06 -4.66 -0.48
N ASN A 114 12.40 -4.73 -1.77
CA ASN A 114 13.76 -5.03 -2.19
C ASN A 114 14.76 -3.95 -1.77
N GLU A 115 14.41 -2.67 -1.93
CA GLU A 115 15.23 -1.54 -1.49
C GLU A 115 15.43 -1.53 0.03
N LEU A 116 14.36 -1.73 0.80
CA LEU A 116 14.45 -1.84 2.26
C LEU A 116 15.35 -2.99 2.71
N ARG A 117 15.29 -4.13 2.02
CA ARG A 117 16.16 -5.29 2.29
C ARG A 117 17.63 -4.97 2.01
N GLN A 118 17.92 -4.16 1.00
CA GLN A 118 19.29 -3.72 0.68
C GLN A 118 19.80 -2.72 1.73
N ALA A 119 18.98 -1.77 2.16
CA ALA A 119 19.32 -0.76 3.16
C ALA A 119 19.52 -1.29 4.58
N THR A 120 19.08 -2.52 4.87
CA THR A 120 19.18 -3.15 6.21
C THR A 120 20.40 -4.09 6.35
N LYS A 121 21.23 -4.24 5.31
CA LYS A 121 22.49 -5.00 5.36
C LYS A 121 23.65 -4.14 5.83
#